data_AF-A0A1U6GKK5-F1
#
_entry.id   AF-A0A1U6GKK5-F1
#
_cell.length_a   1.000
_cell.length_b   1.000
_cell.length_c   1.000
_cell.angle_alpha   90.00
_cell.angle_beta   90.00
_cell.angle_gamma   90.00
#
_symmetry.space_group_name_H-M   'P 1'
#
loop_
_entity.id
_entity.type
_entity.pdbx_description
1 polymer ?
#
loop_
_entity_poly.entity_id
_entity_poly.type
_entity_poly.pdbx_seq_one_letter_code
_entity_poly.pdbx_strand_id
1 'polypeptide(L)' 'MSDYHVQQCHWKGSGSKIMGDGFSFDDYVRLEDGVILIDKQTTAQIVLRKYRPYADNIIIVGDMKFVELEMYYEKGCH' A
#
# COMPACT_ATOMS: atom_id res chain seq x y z
N MET A 1 6.32 -6.07 -9.31
CA MET A 1 6.33 -4.76 -8.62
C MET A 1 7.08 -4.94 -7.31
N SER A 2 8.24 -4.31 -7.17
CA SER A 2 9.10 -4.40 -5.97
C SER A 2 8.63 -3.44 -4.88
N ASP A 3 9.16 -3.59 -3.67
CA ASP A 3 8.93 -2.66 -2.55
C ASP A 3 9.40 -1.26 -2.91
N TYR A 4 10.54 -1.17 -3.60
CA TYR A 4 11.06 0.09 -4.11
C TYR A 4 10.04 0.79 -5.01
N HIS A 5 9.45 0.08 -5.99
CA HIS A 5 8.39 0.65 -6.84
C HIS A 5 7.22 1.14 -6.00
N VAL A 6 6.74 0.32 -5.07
CA VAL A 6 5.58 0.66 -4.24
C VAL A 6 5.84 1.92 -3.40
N GLN A 7 7.05 2.06 -2.85
CA GLN A 7 7.45 3.20 -2.03
C GLN A 7 7.54 4.52 -2.80
N GLN A 8 7.81 4.48 -4.11
CA GLN A 8 7.86 5.69 -4.92
C GLN A 8 6.48 6.21 -5.32
N CYS A 9 5.40 5.46 -5.06
CA CYS A 9 4.08 5.76 -5.60
C CYS A 9 3.06 6.23 -4.55
N HIS A 10 2.09 7.01 -5.02
CA HIS A 10 0.88 7.37 -4.29
C HIS A 10 -0.20 6.32 -4.50
N TRP A 11 -0.84 5.91 -3.41
CA TRP A 11 -1.82 4.84 -3.41
C TRP A 11 -3.17 5.37 -2.94
N LYS A 12 -4.21 5.21 -3.75
CA LYS A 12 -5.57 5.66 -3.42
C LYS A 12 -6.47 4.47 -3.15
N GLY A 13 -7.08 4.46 -1.97
CA GLY A 13 -8.07 3.46 -1.56
C GLY A 13 -9.43 3.70 -2.22
N SER A 14 -10.26 2.67 -2.26
CA SER A 14 -11.68 2.78 -2.64
C SER A 14 -12.60 3.07 -1.44
N GLY A 15 -12.06 3.17 -0.21
CA GLY A 15 -12.77 3.38 1.05
C GLY A 15 -11.79 3.71 2.19
N SER A 16 -12.28 3.70 3.44
CA SER A 16 -11.58 4.24 4.61
C SER A 16 -11.25 3.22 5.71
N LYS A 17 -10.61 2.08 5.40
CA LYS A 17 -10.47 1.00 6.40
C LYS A 17 -9.07 0.79 6.96
N ILE A 18 -8.07 0.56 6.13
CA ILE A 18 -6.75 0.11 6.63
C ILE A 18 -5.76 1.26 6.69
N MET A 19 -5.56 1.95 5.56
CA MET A 19 -4.65 3.09 5.41
C MET A 19 -5.40 4.38 5.08
N GLY A 20 -6.73 4.39 5.23
CA GLY A 20 -7.62 5.49 4.83
C GLY A 20 -7.82 5.58 3.31
N ASP A 21 -8.36 6.73 2.85
CA ASP A 21 -8.70 6.96 1.44
C ASP A 21 -7.48 6.99 0.51
N GLY A 22 -6.27 7.07 1.06
CA GLY A 22 -5.02 6.96 0.33
C GLY A 22 -3.81 7.26 1.20
N PHE A 23 -2.64 6.83 0.74
CA PHE A 23 -1.37 7.00 1.43
C PHE A 23 -0.20 7.09 0.46
N SER A 24 0.90 7.65 0.95
CA SER A 24 2.21 7.66 0.32
C SER A 24 3.25 7.22 1.34
N PHE A 25 4.43 6.79 0.88
CA PHE A 25 5.53 6.45 1.77
C PHE A 25 6.40 7.68 2.02
N ASP A 26 6.70 7.93 3.29
CA ASP A 26 7.50 9.07 3.77
C ASP A 26 8.29 8.66 5.02
N ASP A 27 8.76 9.64 5.80
CA ASP A 27 9.52 9.36 7.03
C ASP A 27 8.74 8.55 8.08
N TYR A 28 7.40 8.63 8.05
CA TYR A 28 6.48 8.02 9.00
C TYR A 28 5.88 6.71 8.48
N VAL A 29 5.61 6.60 7.18
CA VAL A 29 5.06 5.41 6.53
C VAL A 29 6.13 4.71 5.71
N ARG A 30 6.54 3.51 6.13
CA ARG A 30 7.62 2.72 5.50
C ARG A 30 7.14 1.36 5.03
N LEU A 31 7.82 0.81 4.01
CA LEU A 31 7.59 -0.55 3.52
C LEU A 31 8.85 -1.38 3.69
N GLU A 32 8.76 -2.47 4.45
CA GLU A 32 9.84 -3.41 4.69
C GLU A 32 9.35 -4.83 4.42
N ASP A 33 9.84 -5.44 3.33
CA ASP A 33 9.48 -6.79 2.90
C ASP A 33 7.95 -7.02 2.80
N GLY A 34 7.26 -6.05 2.20
CA GLY A 34 5.80 -6.06 2.08
C GLY A 34 5.04 -5.69 3.36
N VAL A 35 5.70 -5.47 4.49
CA VAL A 35 5.07 -5.00 5.74
C VAL A 35 5.09 -3.47 5.77
N ILE A 36 3.94 -2.86 6.01
CA ILE A 36 3.78 -1.42 6.15
C ILE A 36 3.91 -1.06 7.63
N LEU A 37 4.84 -0.14 7.91
CA LEU A 37 5.06 0.42 9.24
C LEU A 37 4.61 1.87 9.26
N ILE A 38 3.79 2.24 10.25
CA ILE A 38 3.44 3.64 10.55
C ILE A 38 4.06 3.98 11.90
N ASP A 39 4.83 5.06 11.98
CA ASP A 39 5.54 5.46 13.20
C ASP A 39 6.42 4.33 13.79
N LYS A 40 7.02 3.52 12.91
CA LYS A 40 7.81 2.31 13.22
C LYS A 40 7.02 1.16 13.84
N GLN A 41 5.70 1.24 13.88
CA GLN A 41 4.83 0.15 14.30
C GLN A 41 4.30 -0.60 13.08
N THR A 42 4.34 -1.94 13.11
CA THR A 42 3.71 -2.77 12.07
C THR A 42 2.21 -2.57 12.06
N THR A 43 1.67 -2.03 10.97
CA THR A 43 0.25 -1.67 10.87
C THR A 43 -0.51 -2.55 9.88
N ALA A 44 0.12 -2.87 8.75
CA ALA A 44 -0.53 -3.60 7.68
C ALA A 44 0.49 -4.37 6.83
N GLN A 45 0.01 -5.24 5.94
CA GLN A 45 0.86 -5.96 5.01
C GLN A 45 0.26 -5.94 3.60
N ILE A 46 1.12 -5.78 2.59
CA ILE A 46 0.75 -5.97 1.20
C ILE A 46 0.63 -7.46 0.91
N VAL A 47 -0.60 -7.92 0.74
CA VAL A 47 -0.94 -9.33 0.47
C VAL A 47 -0.82 -9.66 -1.02
N LEU A 48 -1.10 -8.69 -1.89
CA LEU A 48 -1.02 -8.88 -3.34
C LEU A 48 -0.50 -7.63 -4.03
N ARG A 49 0.33 -7.83 -5.05
CA ARG A 49 0.81 -6.78 -5.96
C ARG A 49 0.44 -7.17 -7.39
N LYS A 50 -0.29 -6.31 -8.08
CA LYS A 50 -0.76 -6.56 -9.45
C LYS A 50 -0.33 -5.43 -10.37
N TYR A 51 0.63 -5.72 -11.22
CA TYR A 51 1.03 -4.85 -12.33
C TYR A 51 -0.04 -4.87 -13.43
N ARG A 52 -0.40 -3.71 -13.98
CA ARG A 52 -1.37 -3.57 -15.07
C ARG A 52 -0.80 -2.64 -16.17
N PRO A 53 -0.44 -3.16 -17.37
CA PRO A 53 0.19 -2.34 -18.41
C PRO A 53 -0.64 -1.16 -18.94
N TYR A 54 -1.96 -1.24 -18.86
CA TYR A 54 -2.90 -0.28 -19.45
C TYR A 54 -3.89 0.30 -18.45
N ALA A 55 -3.59 0.19 -17.16
CA ALA A 55 -4.41 0.71 -16.06
C ALA A 55 -3.54 0.93 -14.83
N ASP A 56 -4.04 1.67 -13.83
CA ASP A 56 -3.31 1.90 -12.57
C ASP A 56 -2.83 0.58 -11.95
N ASN A 57 -1.61 0.50 -11.45
CA ASN A 57 -1.23 -0.69 -10.68
C ASN A 57 -2.10 -0.84 -9.43
N ILE A 58 -2.25 -2.08 -8.95
CA ILE A 58 -3.02 -2.36 -7.73
C ILE A 58 -2.11 -3.01 -6.69
N ILE A 59 -2.28 -2.62 -5.44
CA ILE A 59 -1.90 -3.42 -4.28
C ILE A 59 -3.14 -3.76 -3.46
N ILE A 60 -3.13 -4.95 -2.85
CA ILE A 60 -4.10 -5.33 -1.82
C ILE A 60 -3.36 -5.32 -0.50
N VAL A 61 -3.84 -4.50 0.42
CA VAL A 61 -3.31 -4.36 1.77
C VAL A 61 -4.27 -5.06 2.72
N GLY A 62 -3.71 -5.80 3.69
CA GLY A 62 -4.46 -6.40 4.79
C GLY A 62 -4.01 -5.83 6.13
N ASP A 63 -4.91 -5.80 7.11
CA ASP A 63 -4.52 -5.54 8.49
C ASP A 63 -3.66 -6.70 9.02
N MET A 64 -2.91 -6.49 10.11
CA MET A 64 -2.02 -7.53 10.64
C MET A 64 -2.75 -8.80 11.11
N LYS A 65 -4.08 -8.74 11.32
CA LYS A 65 -4.91 -9.91 11.65
C LYS A 65 -5.54 -10.56 10.42
N PHE A 66 -5.35 -9.99 9.23
CA PHE A 66 -5.95 -10.39 7.96
C PHE A 66 -7.48 -10.53 8.01
N VAL A 67 -8.14 -9.75 8.88
CA VAL A 67 -9.60 -9.67 8.99
C VAL A 67 -10.16 -8.75 7.92
N GLU A 68 -9.41 -7.70 7.58
CA GLU A 68 -9.79 -6.73 6.56
C GLU A 68 -8.78 -6.71 5.43
N LEU A 69 -9.29 -6.59 4.20
CA LEU A 69 -8.51 -6.41 2.98
C LEU A 69 -9.03 -5.18 2.25
N GLU A 70 -8.11 -4.38 1.73
CA GLU A 70 -8.44 -3.18 0.98
C GLU A 70 -7.57 -3.05 -0.26
N MET A 71 -8.20 -2.58 -1.33
CA MET A 71 -7.58 -2.39 -2.63
C MET A 71 -7.14 -0.93 -2.78
N TYR A 72 -5.88 -0.74 -3.18
CA TYR A 72 -5.33 0.56 -3.49
C TYR A 72 -4.84 0.63 -4.94
N TYR A 73 -5.07 1.78 -5.57
CA TYR A 73 -4.72 2.07 -6.94
C TYR A 73 -3.56 3.07 -6.99
N GLU A 74 -2.56 2.80 -7.82
CA GLU A 74 -1.44 3.70 -8.08
C GLU A 74 -1.95 4.98 -8.76
N LYS A 75 -1.60 6.16 -8.22
CA LYS A 75 -2.01 7.48 -8.74
C LYS A 75 -0.85 8.35 -9.23
N GLY A 76 0.30 7.74 -9.41
CA GLY A 76 1.52 8.40 -9.85
C GLY A 76 2.68 8.07 -8.93
N CYS A 77 3.89 8.13 -9.47
CA CYS A 77 5.13 7.87 -8.73
C CYS A 77 6.10 9.03 -8.91
N HIS A 78 6.97 9.22 -7.93
CA HIS A 78 8.06 10.19 -7.94
C HIS A 78 9.35 9.58 -8.47
#